data_AF-A0A0G1T7L9-F1
#
_entry.id   AF-A0A0G1T7L9-F1
#
_cell.length_a   1.000
_cell.length_b   1.000
_cell.length_c   1.000
_cell.angle_alpha   90.00
_cell.angle_beta   90.00
_cell.angle_gamma   90.00
#
_symmetry.space_group_name_H-M   'P 1'
#
loop_
_entity.id
_entity.type
_entity.pdbx_description
1 polymer ?
#
loop_
_entity_poly.entity_id
_entity_poly.type
_entity_poly.pdbx_seq_one_letter_code
_entity_poly.pdbx_strand_id
1 'polypeptide(L)'
;MSSPNLHSSIKLAEGKLVDRIKGCTQKDWIKACERLGLCVLPNAGRGSHCAVYKDNTCPPEDSSCCVVTIPQNVYPNFQRDLVKKVVAYGLASGKYTEGDVWKALGVKK
;
A
#
# COMPACT_ATOMS: atom_id res chain seq x y z
N MET A 1 -6.51 -3.36 20.64
CA MET A 1 -5.84 -4.65 20.39
C MET A 1 -5.23 -4.60 18.99
N SER A 2 -3.91 -4.49 18.89
CA SER A 2 -3.21 -4.42 17.60
C SER A 2 -3.28 -5.78 16.92
N SER A 3 -4.01 -5.87 15.79
CA SER A 3 -4.12 -7.10 15.03
C SER A 3 -2.73 -7.66 14.70
N PRO A 4 -2.51 -8.98 14.87
CA PRO A 4 -1.24 -9.61 14.52
C PRO A 4 -0.90 -9.27 13.07
N ASN A 5 0.36 -8.95 12.81
CA ASN A 5 0.89 -8.48 11.51
C ASN A 5 0.54 -9.45 10.37
N LEU A 6 -0.70 -9.39 9.84
CA LEU A 6 -1.21 -10.31 8.82
C LEU A 6 -0.34 -10.29 7.56
N HIS A 7 0.27 -9.14 7.28
CA HIS A 7 1.20 -8.91 6.17
C HIS A 7 2.54 -9.64 6.34
N SER A 8 2.98 -9.95 7.56
CA SER A 8 4.25 -10.67 7.80
C SER A 8 4.20 -12.10 7.22
N SER A 9 3.01 -12.69 7.20
CA SER A 9 2.73 -14.05 6.70
C SER A 9 2.53 -14.10 5.17
N ILE A 10 2.33 -12.95 4.52
CA ILE A 10 2.13 -12.88 3.07
C ILE A 10 3.43 -13.21 2.35
N LYS A 11 3.38 -14.28 1.55
CA LYS A 11 4.43 -14.63 0.57
C LYS A 11 4.02 -14.05 -0.78
N LEU A 12 4.82 -13.10 -1.27
CA LEU A 12 4.65 -12.53 -2.60
C LEU A 12 5.03 -13.59 -3.64
N ALA A 13 4.09 -13.99 -4.50
CA ALA A 13 4.33 -14.94 -5.57
C ALA A 13 5.39 -14.40 -6.57
N GLU A 14 5.38 -13.09 -6.81
CA GLU A 14 6.31 -12.39 -7.68
C GLU A 14 7.28 -11.50 -6.87
N GLY A 15 7.75 -11.97 -5.71
CA GLY A 15 8.59 -11.18 -4.78
C GLY A 15 9.89 -10.59 -5.35
N LYS A 16 10.40 -11.11 -6.48
CA LYS A 16 11.53 -10.54 -7.25
C LYS A 16 11.21 -9.18 -7.88
N LEU A 17 9.93 -8.84 -8.07
CA LEU A 17 9.50 -7.56 -8.62
C LEU A 17 9.73 -6.39 -7.66
N VAL A 18 9.96 -6.67 -6.37
CA VAL A 18 10.33 -5.66 -5.36
C VAL A 18 11.59 -4.89 -5.77
N ASP A 19 12.54 -5.55 -6.44
CA ASP A 19 13.76 -4.88 -6.89
C ASP A 19 13.50 -3.81 -7.96
N ARG A 20 12.38 -3.93 -8.69
CA ARG A 20 11.99 -3.00 -9.76
C ARG A 20 11.29 -1.75 -9.23
N ILE A 21 10.88 -1.74 -7.96
CA ILE A 21 10.22 -0.58 -7.33
C ILE A 21 11.15 0.21 -6.41
N LYS A 22 12.42 -0.17 -6.24
CA LYS A 22 13.37 0.50 -5.32
C LYS A 22 13.46 2.03 -5.46
N GLY A 23 13.14 2.60 -6.63
CA GLY A 23 13.09 4.04 -6.88
C GLY A 23 11.73 4.72 -6.66
N CYS A 24 10.66 3.97 -6.36
CA CYS A 24 9.33 4.53 -6.15
C CYS A 24 9.29 5.46 -4.93
N THR A 25 8.76 6.66 -5.16
CA THR A 25 8.60 7.69 -4.15
C THR A 25 7.27 7.55 -3.40
N GLN A 26 7.07 8.33 -2.34
CA GLN A 26 5.77 8.44 -1.67
C GLN A 26 4.64 8.78 -2.65
N LYS A 27 4.91 9.65 -3.64
CA LYS A 27 3.93 10.03 -4.66
C LYS A 27 3.56 8.88 -5.60
N ASP A 28 4.52 8.03 -5.97
CA ASP A 28 4.25 6.87 -6.82
C ASP A 28 3.38 5.85 -6.10
N TRP A 29 3.66 5.64 -4.81
CA TRP A 29 2.85 4.80 -3.94
C TRP A 29 1.43 5.35 -3.72
N ILE A 30 1.28 6.66 -3.54
CA ILE A 30 -0.04 7.32 -3.47
C ILE A 30 -0.83 7.03 -4.75
N LYS A 31 -0.23 7.28 -5.93
CA LYS A 31 -0.89 7.02 -7.22
C LYS A 31 -1.25 5.55 -7.41
N ALA A 32 -0.39 4.63 -6.97
CA ALA A 32 -0.68 3.20 -7.02
C ALA A 32 -1.88 2.84 -6.12
N CYS A 33 -1.95 3.40 -4.92
CA CYS A 33 -3.08 3.20 -4.01
C CYS A 33 -4.39 3.74 -4.59
N GLU A 34 -4.36 4.94 -5.19
CA GLU A 34 -5.52 5.53 -5.88
C GLU A 34 -6.01 4.64 -7.02
N ARG A 35 -5.08 4.10 -7.84
CA ARG A 35 -5.41 3.16 -8.94
C ARG A 35 -6.03 1.85 -8.45
N LEU A 36 -5.71 1.42 -7.23
CA LEU A 36 -6.30 0.25 -6.58
C LEU A 36 -7.65 0.55 -5.91
N GLY A 37 -8.16 1.78 -6.07
CA GLY A 37 -9.43 2.21 -5.48
C GLY A 37 -9.36 2.44 -3.97
N LEU A 38 -8.15 2.66 -3.42
CA LEU A 38 -7.96 3.08 -2.04
C LEU A 38 -8.15 4.58 -1.91
N CYS A 39 -8.61 5.01 -0.73
CA CYS A 39 -8.76 6.43 -0.42
C CYS A 39 -7.44 7.01 0.07
N VAL A 40 -7.04 8.13 -0.53
CA VAL A 40 -5.93 8.95 -0.06
C VAL A 40 -6.47 10.35 0.24
N LEU A 41 -6.15 10.89 1.42
CA LEU A 41 -6.66 12.21 1.82
C LEU A 41 -6.08 13.33 0.95
N PRO A 42 -6.83 14.41 0.66
CA PRO A 42 -6.42 15.46 -0.29
C PRO A 42 -5.12 16.21 0.04
N ASN A 43 -4.71 16.22 1.32
CA ASN A 43 -3.44 16.83 1.76
C ASN A 43 -2.25 15.83 1.82
N ALA A 44 -2.44 14.62 1.29
CA ALA A 44 -1.42 13.59 1.22
C ALA A 44 -0.20 14.01 0.38
N GLY A 45 0.99 13.60 0.80
CA GLY A 45 2.24 13.82 0.06
C GLY A 45 2.97 15.13 0.34
N ARG A 46 2.45 15.97 1.26
CA ARG A 46 3.17 17.15 1.80
C ARG A 46 3.75 16.94 3.21
N GLY A 47 3.33 15.89 3.90
CA GLY A 47 3.78 15.54 5.25
C GLY A 47 4.77 14.38 5.28
N SER A 48 5.37 14.13 6.45
CA SER A 48 6.33 13.03 6.63
C SER A 48 5.71 11.64 6.43
N HIS A 49 4.39 11.53 6.56
CA HIS A 49 3.63 10.29 6.40
C HIS A 49 2.30 10.56 5.68
N CYS A 50 1.87 9.58 4.90
CA CYS A 50 0.60 9.59 4.18
C CYS A 50 -0.19 8.33 4.53
N ALA A 51 -1.29 8.47 5.25
CA ALA A 51 -2.20 7.35 5.52
C ALA A 51 -3.11 7.09 4.32
N VAL A 52 -3.33 5.81 4.03
CA VAL A 52 -4.19 5.31 2.96
C VAL A 52 -5.30 4.48 3.58
N TYR A 53 -6.54 4.76 3.21
CA TYR A 53 -7.74 4.17 3.81
C TYR A 53 -8.50 3.27 2.84
N LYS A 54 -9.39 2.44 3.39
CA LYS A 54 -10.20 1.49 2.62
C LYS A 54 -11.17 2.15 1.64
N ASP A 55 -11.70 3.32 2.01
CA ASP A 55 -12.71 4.11 1.29
C ASP A 55 -12.83 5.54 1.87
N ASN A 56 -13.62 6.39 1.20
CA ASN A 56 -13.84 7.80 1.56
C ASN A 56 -14.79 8.00 2.77
N THR A 57 -15.44 6.94 3.26
CA THR A 57 -16.34 6.98 4.42
C THR A 57 -15.64 6.62 5.73
N CYS A 58 -14.37 6.20 5.63
CA CYS A 58 -13.53 5.89 6.77
C CYS A 58 -13.20 7.15 7.58
N PRO A 59 -13.58 7.22 8.87
CA PRO A 59 -13.12 8.30 9.74
C PRO A 59 -11.61 8.18 9.97
N PRO A 60 -10.84 9.28 9.87
CA PRO A 60 -9.38 9.24 10.01
C PRO A 60 -8.89 8.80 11.40
N GLU A 61 -9.77 8.83 12.39
CA GLU A 61 -9.53 8.41 13.78
C GLU A 61 -9.56 6.87 13.93
N ASP A 62 -10.22 6.18 13.00
CA ASP A 62 -10.36 4.73 13.03
C ASP A 62 -9.15 4.05 12.36
N SER A 63 -8.25 3.56 13.21
CA SER A 63 -7.07 2.82 12.79
C SER A 63 -7.40 1.52 12.06
N SER A 64 -8.59 0.95 12.24
CA SER A 64 -9.02 -0.27 11.55
C SER A 64 -9.28 -0.03 10.07
N CYS A 65 -9.54 1.22 9.69
CA CYS A 65 -9.75 1.66 8.32
C CYS A 65 -8.47 2.02 7.57
N CYS A 66 -7.36 2.18 8.28
CA CYS A 66 -6.07 2.42 7.66
C CYS A 66 -5.52 1.13 7.05
N VAL A 67 -5.28 1.14 5.73
CA VAL A 67 -4.66 0.03 5.01
C VAL A 67 -3.14 0.09 5.16
N VAL A 68 -2.57 1.28 4.94
CA VAL A 68 -1.13 1.48 5.00
C VAL A 68 -0.75 2.94 5.21
N THR A 69 0.39 3.19 5.86
CA THR A 69 0.99 4.51 5.99
C THR A 69 2.28 4.55 5.18
N ILE A 70 2.35 5.45 4.19
CA ILE A 70 3.49 5.64 3.30
C ILE A 70 4.35 6.80 3.83
N PRO A 71 5.58 6.54 4.30
CA PRO A 71 6.50 7.59 4.74
C PRO A 71 7.01 8.39 3.53
N GLN A 72 7.48 9.60 3.79
CA GLN A 72 8.10 10.45 2.77
C GLN A 72 9.35 9.79 2.17
N ASN A 73 10.17 9.17 3.03
CA ASN A 73 11.36 8.43 2.63
C ASN A 73 11.03 6.94 2.52
N VAL A 74 10.81 6.48 1.30
CA VAL A 74 10.42 5.09 1.02
C VAL A 74 11.67 4.23 0.78
N TYR A 75 12.26 3.70 1.85
CA TYR A 75 13.44 2.85 1.75
C TYR A 75 13.14 1.49 1.09
N PRO A 76 14.09 0.87 0.37
CA PRO A 76 13.90 -0.40 -0.32
C PRO A 76 13.30 -1.54 0.53
N ASN A 77 13.77 -1.69 1.78
CA ASN A 77 13.27 -2.72 2.69
C ASN A 77 11.82 -2.46 3.10
N PHE A 78 11.44 -1.19 3.23
CA PHE A 78 10.09 -0.78 3.57
C PHE A 78 9.13 -0.97 2.38
N GLN A 79 9.60 -0.85 1.14
CA GLN A 79 8.76 -1.11 -0.03
C GLN A 79 8.23 -2.52 -0.11
N ARG A 80 9.07 -3.51 0.25
CA ARG A 80 8.60 -4.90 0.35
C ARG A 80 7.45 -5.03 1.35
N ASP A 81 7.57 -4.35 2.49
CA ASP A 81 6.55 -4.33 3.53
C ASP A 81 5.27 -3.64 3.07
N LEU A 82 5.39 -2.50 2.37
CA LEU A 82 4.27 -1.80 1.73
C LEU A 82 3.52 -2.72 0.77
N VAL A 83 4.22 -3.40 -0.14
CA VAL A 83 3.57 -4.35 -1.07
C VAL A 83 2.80 -5.39 -0.27
N LYS A 84 3.42 -6.01 0.74
CA LYS A 84 2.76 -7.04 1.56
C LYS A 84 1.51 -6.52 2.26
N LYS A 85 1.53 -5.32 2.82
CA LYS A 85 0.38 -4.70 3.49
C LYS A 85 -0.77 -4.43 2.52
N VAL A 86 -0.45 -3.86 1.35
CA VAL A 86 -1.45 -3.57 0.31
C VAL A 86 -2.04 -4.86 -0.25
N VAL A 87 -1.20 -5.86 -0.57
CA VAL A 87 -1.65 -7.19 -1.03
C VAL A 87 -2.49 -7.90 0.02
N ALA A 88 -2.09 -7.87 1.30
CA ALA A 88 -2.86 -8.49 2.38
C ALA A 88 -4.30 -7.96 2.42
N TYR A 89 -4.46 -6.64 2.33
CA TYR A 89 -5.78 -6.03 2.29
C TYR A 89 -6.55 -6.37 1.01
N GLY A 90 -5.91 -6.31 -0.16
CA GLY A 90 -6.54 -6.66 -1.44
C GLY A 90 -7.14 -8.07 -1.42
N LEU A 91 -6.37 -9.04 -0.92
CA LEU A 91 -6.80 -10.43 -0.78
C LEU A 91 -7.89 -10.59 0.29
N ALA A 92 -7.73 -9.98 1.46
CA ALA A 92 -8.72 -10.09 2.55
C ALA A 92 -10.07 -9.43 2.21
N SER A 93 -10.05 -8.37 1.40
CA SER A 93 -11.25 -7.66 0.96
C SER A 93 -11.83 -8.18 -0.35
N GLY A 94 -11.10 -9.04 -1.08
CA GLY A 94 -11.48 -9.50 -2.42
C GLY A 94 -11.48 -8.41 -3.49
N LYS A 95 -10.88 -7.23 -3.22
CA LYS A 95 -10.90 -6.09 -4.15
C LYS A 95 -9.89 -6.21 -5.29
N TYR A 96 -8.71 -6.74 -5.01
CA TYR A 96 -7.61 -6.83 -5.99
C TYR A 96 -6.56 -7.86 -5.59
N THR A 97 -5.76 -8.29 -6.55
CA THR A 97 -4.72 -9.32 -6.39
C THR A 97 -3.31 -8.72 -6.32
N GLU A 98 -2.32 -9.55 -6.01
CA GLU A 98 -0.91 -9.17 -6.12
C GLU A 98 -0.55 -8.64 -7.53
N GLY A 99 -1.10 -9.26 -8.58
CA GLY A 99 -0.85 -8.82 -9.96
C GLY A 99 -1.35 -7.40 -10.22
N ASP A 100 -2.48 -7.02 -9.63
CA ASP A 100 -3.04 -5.68 -9.76
C ASP A 100 -2.19 -4.64 -9.03
N VAL A 101 -1.60 -5.02 -7.89
CA VAL A 101 -0.63 -4.15 -7.18
C VAL A 101 0.59 -3.89 -8.06
N TRP A 102 1.13 -4.92 -8.72
CA TRP A 102 2.26 -4.75 -9.65
C TRP A 102 1.92 -3.90 -10.87
N LYS A 103 0.68 -4.02 -11.39
CA LYS A 103 0.17 -3.15 -12.46
C LYS A 103 0.02 -1.71 -12.01
N ALA A 104 -0.54 -1.49 -10.81
CA ALA A 104 -0.72 -0.16 -10.24
C ALA A 104 0.62 0.57 -10.04
N LEU A 105 1.67 -0.17 -9.64
CA LEU A 105 3.06 0.29 -9.53
C LEU A 105 3.80 0.40 -10.88
N GLY A 106 3.17 0.04 -12.00
CA GLY A 106 3.76 0.15 -13.34
C GLY A 106 4.86 -0.88 -13.65
N VAL A 107 4.96 -1.95 -12.85
CA VAL A 107 5.98 -3.00 -13.01
C VAL A 107 5.53 -4.06 -14.02
N LYS A 108 4.21 -4.25 -14.13
CA LYS A 108 3.54 -5.24 -14.99
C LYS A 108 2.51 -4.54 -15.87
N LYS A 109 2.33 -5.04 -17.09
CA LYS A 109 1.28 -4.60 -18.02
C LYS A 109 0.07 -5.53 -17.88
#